data_AF-A0A6J6TVF3-F1
#
_entry.id   AF-A0A6J6TVF3-F1
#
_cell.length_a   1.000
_cell.length_b   1.000
_cell.length_c   1.000
_cell.angle_alpha   90.00
_cell.angle_beta   90.00
_cell.angle_gamma   90.00
#
_symmetry.space_group_name_H-M   'P 1'
#
loop_
_entity.id
_entity.type
_entity.pdbx_description
1 polymer ?
#
loop_
_entity_poly.entity_id
_entity_poly.type
_entity_poly.pdbx_seq_one_letter_code
_entity_poly.pdbx_strand_id
1 'polypeptide(L)'
;MFDELKKRHPGLEIESCSSGGGRIDLGMIEHADRFWTSDQNDALERQQIQRWTGLVIPPEFLGTHIGPTVSHQTHRTHSISFRALNALFGHAGIEWNISEADAHETKVLKAYIDFYKKHRGLLHSGTVVRSDEVVGNAYLYGTVAQDKKEAIFTYMQLSTIDTFGPQLATFDGLDKESVYQVTVVEELSSSDFMQKRGPGWWPTVTMTGDHFAHIGLQLPVLKPESGLLFHFRAK
;
A
#
# COMPACT_ATOMS: atom_id res chain seq x y z
N MET A 1 16.97 -15.05 24.54
CA MET A 1 15.64 -15.05 25.22
C MET A 1 14.54 -15.39 24.24
N PHE A 2 14.35 -14.60 23.18
CA PHE A 2 13.33 -14.84 22.14
C PHE A 2 13.40 -16.25 21.54
N ASP A 3 14.60 -16.74 21.21
CA ASP A 3 14.76 -18.09 20.63
C ASP A 3 14.31 -19.20 21.57
N GLU A 4 14.55 -19.05 22.87
CA GLU A 4 14.11 -20.02 23.87
C GLU A 4 12.58 -20.00 24.02
N LEU A 5 11.94 -18.83 23.90
CA LEU A 5 10.48 -18.74 23.87
C LEU A 5 9.92 -19.45 22.63
N LYS A 6 10.47 -19.20 21.44
CA LYS A 6 10.02 -19.88 20.21
C LYS A 6 10.25 -21.39 20.27
N LYS A 7 11.36 -21.84 20.87
CA LYS A 7 11.63 -23.26 21.10
C LYS A 7 10.62 -23.93 22.02
N ARG A 8 10.19 -23.24 23.09
CA ARG A 8 9.22 -23.76 24.07
C ARG A 8 7.78 -23.69 23.58
N HIS A 9 7.48 -22.81 22.65
CA HIS A 9 6.13 -22.56 22.14
C HIS A 9 6.11 -22.65 20.60
N PRO A 10 6.09 -23.88 20.03
CA PRO A 10 5.99 -24.06 18.58
C PRO A 10 4.76 -23.34 18.02
N GLY A 11 4.96 -22.54 16.98
CA GLY A 11 3.91 -21.71 16.37
C GLY A 11 3.72 -20.33 17.01
N LEU A 12 4.48 -19.97 18.05
CA LEU A 12 4.52 -18.60 18.56
C LEU A 12 5.19 -17.67 17.53
N GLU A 13 4.44 -16.65 17.14
CA GLU A 13 4.97 -15.50 16.40
C GLU A 13 5.31 -14.38 17.38
N ILE A 14 6.46 -13.75 17.18
CA ILE A 14 6.94 -12.62 17.99
C ILE A 14 6.98 -11.37 17.13
N GLU A 15 6.17 -10.37 17.51
CA GLU A 15 6.28 -9.02 16.99
C GLU A 15 7.15 -8.17 17.92
N SER A 16 8.29 -7.69 17.40
CA SER A 16 9.17 -6.79 18.14
C SER A 16 8.63 -5.36 18.11
N CYS A 17 8.55 -4.72 19.28
CA CYS A 17 8.11 -3.35 19.43
C CYS A 17 8.94 -2.64 20.50
N SER A 18 9.41 -1.44 20.19
CA SER A 18 10.14 -0.56 21.11
C SER A 18 9.64 0.87 20.91
N SER A 19 8.42 1.14 21.39
CA SER A 19 7.65 2.36 21.08
C SER A 19 7.52 2.56 19.57
N GLY A 20 6.99 1.53 18.89
CA GLY A 20 7.12 1.40 17.44
C GLY A 20 8.49 0.87 17.05
N GLY A 21 9.09 1.52 16.06
CA GLY A 21 10.27 1.02 15.36
C GLY A 21 11.63 1.23 16.03
N GLY A 22 11.69 1.49 17.35
CA GLY A 22 12.94 1.80 18.05
C GLY A 22 14.00 0.68 18.03
N ARG A 23 13.63 -0.55 17.63
CA ARG A 23 14.51 -1.73 17.50
C ARG A 23 14.24 -2.53 16.22
N ILE A 24 14.05 -1.81 15.12
CA ILE A 24 14.03 -2.39 13.77
C ILE A 24 15.47 -2.46 13.28
N ASP A 25 16.10 -3.61 13.45
CA ASP A 25 17.50 -3.82 13.10
C ASP A 25 17.77 -5.26 12.65
N LEU A 26 18.87 -5.44 11.90
CA LEU A 26 19.27 -6.73 11.36
C LEU A 26 19.73 -7.73 12.44
N GLY A 27 19.99 -7.29 13.66
CA GLY A 27 20.22 -8.20 14.78
C GLY A 27 18.91 -8.78 15.30
N MET A 28 17.87 -7.94 15.39
CA MET A 28 16.56 -8.35 15.88
C MET A 28 15.75 -9.15 14.85
N ILE A 29 16.01 -9.00 13.55
CA ILE A 29 15.29 -9.73 12.49
C ILE A 29 15.50 -11.24 12.56
N GLU A 30 16.63 -11.70 13.12
CA GLU A 30 16.87 -13.15 13.33
C GLU A 30 16.00 -13.74 14.44
N HIS A 31 15.43 -12.89 15.29
CA HIS A 31 14.72 -13.29 16.51
C HIS A 31 13.21 -12.99 16.47
N ALA A 32 12.79 -12.00 15.69
CA ALA A 32 11.38 -11.59 15.54
C ALA A 32 10.79 -12.07 14.22
N ASP A 33 9.49 -12.36 14.21
CA ASP A 33 8.73 -12.71 13.00
C ASP A 33 8.26 -11.45 12.26
N ARG A 34 8.10 -10.34 13.00
CA ARG A 34 7.76 -9.02 12.46
C ARG A 34 8.10 -7.91 13.45
N PHE A 35 8.00 -6.68 12.99
CA PHE A 35 8.23 -5.47 13.76
C PHE A 35 6.98 -4.60 13.73
N TRP A 36 6.65 -4.00 14.87
CA TRP A 36 5.76 -2.86 14.86
C TRP A 36 6.50 -1.64 14.32
N THR A 37 6.14 -1.20 13.11
CA THR A 37 6.94 -0.22 12.36
C THR A 37 7.01 1.14 13.06
N SER A 38 5.89 1.61 13.62
CA SER A 38 5.79 2.91 14.30
C SER A 38 4.47 3.01 15.06
N ASP A 39 4.49 3.60 16.25
CA ASP A 39 3.28 4.00 16.99
C ASP A 39 2.48 5.09 16.26
N GLN A 40 3.11 5.79 15.31
CA GLN A 40 2.41 6.68 14.38
C GLN A 40 1.66 5.85 13.33
N ASN A 41 0.33 5.84 13.42
CA ASN A 41 -0.56 5.14 12.48
C ASN A 41 -1.39 6.09 11.59
N ASP A 42 -1.08 7.39 11.58
CA ASP A 42 -1.51 8.35 10.57
C ASP A 42 -1.04 7.93 9.17
N ALA A 43 -1.99 7.75 8.25
CA ALA A 43 -1.72 7.22 6.92
C ALA A 43 -0.79 8.10 6.08
N LEU A 44 -0.75 9.43 6.32
CA LEU A 44 0.12 10.35 5.62
C LEU A 44 1.58 10.28 6.13
N GLU A 45 1.80 10.35 7.44
CA GLU A 45 3.15 10.15 8.04
C GLU A 45 3.72 8.78 7.67
N ARG A 46 2.83 7.77 7.65
CA ARG A 46 3.19 6.39 7.36
C ARG A 46 3.76 6.19 5.96
N GLN A 47 3.44 7.04 4.98
CA GLN A 47 4.03 7.00 3.66
C GLN A 47 5.57 7.12 3.70
N GLN A 48 6.09 8.09 4.47
CA GLN A 48 7.54 8.27 4.58
C GLN A 48 8.17 7.19 5.45
N ILE A 49 7.54 6.87 6.59
CA ILE A 49 8.04 5.84 7.53
C ILE A 49 8.20 4.50 6.79
N GLN A 50 7.15 4.00 6.13
CA GLN A 50 7.20 2.72 5.42
C GLN A 50 8.17 2.76 4.23
N ARG A 51 8.23 3.87 3.49
CA ARG A 51 9.16 4.02 2.37
C ARG A 51 10.61 3.88 2.83
N TRP A 52 11.00 4.52 3.92
CA TRP A 52 12.40 4.51 4.35
C TRP A 52 12.77 3.28 5.17
N THR A 53 11.88 2.75 6.02
CA THR A 53 12.10 1.47 6.70
C THR A 53 12.21 0.31 5.71
N GLY A 54 11.34 0.32 4.67
CA GLY A 54 11.30 -0.70 3.63
C GLY A 54 12.49 -0.70 2.67
N LEU A 55 13.50 0.16 2.86
CA LEU A 55 14.77 0.07 2.12
C LEU A 55 15.64 -1.09 2.59
N VAL A 56 15.54 -1.45 3.88
CA VAL A 56 16.41 -2.44 4.51
C VAL A 56 15.61 -3.65 4.97
N ILE A 57 14.39 -3.42 5.48
CA ILE A 57 13.56 -4.48 6.03
C ILE A 57 12.44 -4.82 5.04
N PRO A 58 12.27 -6.09 4.65
CA PRO A 58 11.22 -6.48 3.73
C PRO A 58 9.81 -6.19 4.28
N PRO A 59 8.83 -5.82 3.43
CA PRO A 59 7.50 -5.41 3.90
C PRO A 59 6.75 -6.43 4.73
N GLU A 60 6.96 -7.73 4.50
CA GLU A 60 6.33 -8.83 5.24
C GLU A 60 6.71 -8.85 6.72
N PHE A 61 7.86 -8.25 7.09
CA PHE A 61 8.28 -8.05 8.47
C PHE A 61 7.74 -6.76 9.09
N LEU A 62 7.11 -5.87 8.32
CA LEU A 62 6.73 -4.53 8.79
C LEU A 62 5.23 -4.46 9.06
N GLY A 63 4.85 -4.35 10.33
CA GLY A 63 3.46 -4.15 10.75
C GLY A 63 2.89 -2.84 10.20
N THR A 64 1.76 -2.93 9.51
CA THR A 64 1.07 -1.79 8.86
C THR A 64 -0.43 -1.88 9.14
N HIS A 65 -0.90 -1.09 10.10
CA HIS A 65 -2.30 -1.18 10.55
C HIS A 65 -3.14 0.00 10.08
N ILE A 66 -4.42 -0.26 9.83
CA ILE A 66 -5.45 0.78 9.75
C ILE A 66 -5.66 1.33 11.15
N GLY A 67 -5.20 2.57 11.38
CA GLY A 67 -5.45 3.33 12.60
C GLY A 67 -6.86 3.95 12.64
N PRO A 68 -7.18 4.69 13.72
CA PRO A 68 -8.47 5.38 13.87
C PRO A 68 -8.70 6.46 12.81
N THR A 69 -9.97 6.90 12.65
CA THR A 69 -10.35 7.94 11.69
C THR A 69 -9.68 9.28 11.97
N VAL A 70 -9.52 9.64 13.25
CA VAL A 70 -8.71 10.77 13.71
C VAL A 70 -7.44 10.21 14.36
N SER A 71 -6.27 10.55 13.83
CA SER A 71 -4.99 10.09 14.40
C SER A 71 -4.81 10.59 15.83
N HIS A 72 -4.33 9.72 16.72
CA HIS A 72 -4.02 10.09 18.10
C HIS A 72 -2.81 11.02 18.23
N GLN A 73 -1.87 10.95 17.28
CA GLN A 73 -0.60 11.67 17.35
C GLN A 73 -0.59 12.95 16.51
N THR A 74 -1.18 12.94 15.31
CA THR A 74 -1.20 14.12 14.41
C THR A 74 -2.53 14.88 14.47
N HIS A 75 -3.58 14.26 14.99
CA HIS A 75 -4.96 14.79 14.99
C HIS A 75 -5.54 15.05 13.59
N ARG A 76 -4.90 14.54 12.52
CA ARG A 76 -5.49 14.56 11.19
C ARG A 76 -6.60 13.54 11.06
N THR A 77 -7.54 13.85 10.18
CA THR A 77 -8.65 12.96 9.82
C THR A 77 -8.42 12.45 8.40
N HIS A 78 -8.39 11.13 8.23
CA HIS A 78 -8.24 10.52 6.91
C HIS A 78 -9.42 9.61 6.57
N SER A 79 -9.78 9.59 5.28
CA SER A 79 -10.77 8.65 4.75
C SER A 79 -10.35 7.20 5.02
N ILE A 80 -11.33 6.30 5.18
CA ILE A 80 -11.05 4.87 5.38
C ILE A 80 -10.29 4.27 4.20
N SER A 81 -10.58 4.69 2.97
CA SER A 81 -9.86 4.23 1.77
C SER A 81 -8.38 4.60 1.84
N PHE A 82 -8.03 5.85 2.17
CA PHE A 82 -6.64 6.27 2.27
C PHE A 82 -5.88 5.49 3.37
N ARG A 83 -6.51 5.30 4.54
CA ARG A 83 -5.95 4.48 5.63
C ARG A 83 -5.76 3.02 5.22
N ALA A 84 -6.74 2.43 4.52
CA ALA A 84 -6.67 1.05 4.04
C ALA A 84 -5.57 0.84 2.99
N LEU A 85 -5.47 1.73 2.00
CA LEU A 85 -4.41 1.67 0.98
C LEU A 85 -3.02 1.70 1.59
N ASN A 86 -2.79 2.60 2.56
CA ASN A 86 -1.52 2.68 3.28
C ASN A 86 -1.16 1.36 4.01
N ALA A 87 -2.16 0.73 4.61
CA ALA A 87 -1.98 -0.46 5.43
C ALA A 87 -1.84 -1.78 4.63
N LEU A 88 -1.93 -1.76 3.30
CA LEU A 88 -1.86 -2.97 2.46
C LEU A 88 -0.44 -3.48 2.23
N PHE A 89 0.54 -2.58 2.11
CA PHE A 89 1.89 -2.89 1.60
C PHE A 89 2.88 -3.27 2.71
N GLY A 90 2.41 -4.09 3.64
CA GLY A 90 3.23 -4.67 4.71
C GLY A 90 2.54 -5.86 5.35
N HIS A 91 2.82 -6.11 6.61
CA HIS A 91 2.05 -7.01 7.44
C HIS A 91 0.77 -6.30 7.93
N ALA A 92 -0.28 -6.42 7.12
CA ALA A 92 -1.56 -5.73 7.30
C ALA A 92 -2.26 -6.08 8.62
N GLY A 93 -2.94 -5.09 9.20
CA GLY A 93 -3.75 -5.25 10.40
C GLY A 93 -4.70 -4.08 10.64
N ILE A 94 -5.43 -4.12 11.75
CA ILE A 94 -6.37 -3.06 12.15
C ILE A 94 -6.09 -2.74 13.61
N GLU A 95 -5.90 -1.46 13.91
CA GLU A 95 -5.64 -0.93 15.25
C GLU A 95 -6.61 0.23 15.51
N TRP A 96 -7.90 -0.12 15.50
CA TRP A 96 -9.00 0.81 15.60
C TRP A 96 -10.18 0.11 16.28
N ASN A 97 -10.97 0.86 17.05
CA ASN A 97 -12.23 0.37 17.59
C ASN A 97 -13.28 0.20 16.48
N ILE A 98 -13.32 -0.99 15.89
CA ILE A 98 -14.23 -1.28 14.76
C ILE A 98 -15.73 -1.25 15.14
N SER A 99 -16.09 -1.18 16.42
CA SER A 99 -17.51 -1.00 16.80
C SER A 99 -18.03 0.40 16.46
N GLU A 100 -17.13 1.35 16.22
CA GLU A 100 -17.46 2.72 15.84
C GLU A 100 -17.54 2.90 14.32
N ALA A 101 -17.13 1.89 13.54
CA ALA A 101 -17.13 1.94 12.09
C ALA A 101 -18.56 2.06 11.55
N ASP A 102 -18.78 3.02 10.66
CA ASP A 102 -20.06 3.12 9.97
C ASP A 102 -20.25 2.00 8.92
N ALA A 103 -21.41 1.98 8.26
CA ALA A 103 -21.72 0.95 7.26
C ALA A 103 -20.78 1.00 6.04
N HIS A 104 -20.33 2.18 5.65
CA HIS A 104 -19.38 2.37 4.55
C HIS A 104 -17.99 1.90 4.95
N GLU A 105 -17.50 2.32 6.12
CA GLU A 105 -16.21 1.91 6.66
C GLU A 105 -16.15 0.40 6.88
N THR A 106 -17.22 -0.20 7.41
CA THR A 106 -17.34 -1.67 7.54
C THR A 106 -17.23 -2.38 6.20
N LYS A 107 -17.85 -1.82 5.14
CA LYS A 107 -17.75 -2.37 3.79
C LYS A 107 -16.31 -2.30 3.27
N VAL A 108 -15.63 -1.17 3.44
CA VAL A 108 -14.24 -0.99 3.01
C VAL A 108 -13.29 -1.90 3.80
N LEU A 109 -13.49 -2.05 5.11
CA LEU A 109 -12.70 -2.98 5.94
C LEU A 109 -12.84 -4.43 5.47
N LYS A 110 -14.05 -4.88 5.10
CA LYS A 110 -14.26 -6.22 4.52
C LYS A 110 -13.51 -6.38 3.20
N ALA A 111 -13.65 -5.41 2.29
CA ALA A 111 -12.94 -5.43 1.02
C ALA A 111 -11.41 -5.44 1.22
N TYR A 112 -10.90 -4.68 2.20
CA TYR A 112 -9.47 -4.64 2.55
C TYR A 112 -8.98 -6.00 3.05
N ILE A 113 -9.72 -6.62 3.97
CA ILE A 113 -9.39 -7.95 4.51
C ILE A 113 -9.42 -9.01 3.40
N ASP A 114 -10.44 -9.00 2.55
CA ASP A 114 -10.61 -9.97 1.48
C ASP A 114 -9.53 -9.82 0.40
N PHE A 115 -9.24 -8.57 0.01
CA PHE A 115 -8.16 -8.26 -0.91
C PHE A 115 -6.81 -8.70 -0.34
N TYR A 116 -6.50 -8.34 0.90
CA TYR A 116 -5.25 -8.72 1.53
C TYR A 116 -5.09 -10.23 1.65
N LYS A 117 -6.12 -10.96 2.12
CA LYS A 117 -6.06 -12.43 2.21
C LYS A 117 -5.82 -13.09 0.87
N LYS A 118 -6.44 -12.57 -0.19
CA LYS A 118 -6.28 -13.08 -1.55
C LYS A 118 -4.89 -12.82 -2.11
N HIS A 119 -4.29 -11.67 -1.80
CA HIS A 119 -3.07 -11.19 -2.44
C HIS A 119 -1.82 -11.15 -1.53
N ARG A 120 -1.91 -11.50 -0.25
CA ARG A 120 -0.78 -11.46 0.70
C ARG A 120 0.43 -12.27 0.25
N GLY A 121 0.22 -13.37 -0.49
CA GLY A 121 1.31 -14.14 -1.08
C GLY A 121 2.16 -13.27 -2.00
N LEU A 122 1.52 -12.55 -2.93
CA LEU A 122 2.18 -11.57 -3.79
C LEU A 122 2.80 -10.43 -2.98
N LEU A 123 2.04 -9.81 -2.07
CA LEU A 123 2.51 -8.65 -1.30
C LEU A 123 3.74 -8.98 -0.42
N HIS A 124 3.86 -10.22 0.07
CA HIS A 124 4.95 -10.66 0.92
C HIS A 124 6.14 -11.25 0.17
N SER A 125 5.96 -11.83 -1.02
CA SER A 125 7.05 -12.51 -1.74
C SER A 125 7.47 -11.82 -3.04
N GLY A 126 6.71 -10.83 -3.51
CA GLY A 126 6.98 -10.12 -4.75
C GLY A 126 8.08 -9.07 -4.62
N THR A 127 8.52 -8.57 -5.75
CA THR A 127 9.51 -7.50 -5.83
C THR A 127 8.83 -6.15 -5.60
N VAL A 128 9.27 -5.43 -4.58
CA VAL A 128 8.80 -4.06 -4.30
C VAL A 128 9.36 -3.10 -5.34
N VAL A 129 8.49 -2.29 -5.92
CA VAL A 129 8.82 -1.29 -6.95
C VAL A 129 8.32 0.07 -6.50
N ARG A 130 9.08 1.12 -6.81
CA ARG A 130 8.72 2.52 -6.55
C ARG A 130 8.94 3.31 -7.82
N SER A 131 8.05 4.25 -8.10
CA SER A 131 8.22 5.18 -9.21
C SER A 131 9.27 6.23 -8.85
N ASP A 132 10.14 6.53 -9.82
CA ASP A 132 11.08 7.66 -9.79
C ASP A 132 10.46 8.94 -10.36
N GLU A 133 9.35 8.83 -11.11
CA GLU A 133 8.65 9.95 -11.75
C GLU A 133 7.57 10.55 -10.84
N VAL A 134 6.82 9.71 -10.13
CA VAL A 134 5.78 10.16 -9.18
C VAL A 134 6.40 10.37 -7.80
N VAL A 135 6.93 11.57 -7.59
CA VAL A 135 7.62 11.99 -6.36
C VAL A 135 7.17 13.37 -5.87
N GLY A 136 7.41 13.65 -4.59
CA GLY A 136 7.06 14.94 -3.97
C GLY A 136 5.63 14.95 -3.45
N ASN A 137 4.68 15.45 -4.27
CA ASN A 137 3.28 15.64 -3.89
C ASN A 137 2.44 14.36 -3.92
N ALA A 138 2.97 13.30 -4.53
CA ALA A 138 2.36 11.98 -4.61
C ALA A 138 3.45 10.90 -4.57
N TYR A 139 3.05 9.67 -4.24
CA TYR A 139 3.88 8.47 -4.42
C TYR A 139 3.15 7.42 -5.23
N LEU A 140 3.89 6.73 -6.09
CA LEU A 140 3.47 5.49 -6.73
C LEU A 140 4.45 4.37 -6.36
N TYR A 141 3.92 3.28 -5.84
CA TYR A 141 4.70 2.10 -5.48
C TYR A 141 3.84 0.84 -5.57
N GLY A 142 4.47 -0.31 -5.62
CA GLY A 142 3.77 -1.58 -5.75
C GLY A 142 4.64 -2.78 -5.48
N THR A 143 4.05 -3.95 -5.71
CA THR A 143 4.69 -5.25 -5.62
C THR A 143 4.37 -6.04 -6.88
N VAL A 144 5.42 -6.53 -7.56
CA VAL A 144 5.33 -7.33 -8.78
C VAL A 144 5.67 -8.79 -8.46
N ALA A 145 4.87 -9.74 -8.95
CA ALA A 145 5.12 -11.16 -8.76
C ALA A 145 6.47 -11.57 -9.35
N GLN A 146 7.13 -12.55 -8.75
CA GLN A 146 8.43 -13.05 -9.22
C GLN A 146 8.38 -13.60 -10.66
N ASP A 147 7.24 -14.20 -11.04
CA ASP A 147 6.98 -14.68 -12.41
C ASP A 147 6.43 -13.59 -13.34
N LYS A 148 6.29 -12.36 -12.83
CA LYS A 148 5.75 -11.19 -13.49
C LYS A 148 4.31 -11.35 -14.02
N LYS A 149 3.54 -12.36 -13.59
CA LYS A 149 2.16 -12.55 -14.09
C LYS A 149 1.12 -11.70 -13.38
N GLU A 150 1.45 -11.14 -12.23
CA GLU A 150 0.57 -10.33 -11.41
C GLU A 150 1.35 -9.17 -10.79
N ALA A 151 0.72 -8.01 -10.63
CA ALA A 151 1.27 -6.92 -9.85
C ALA A 151 0.17 -6.09 -9.17
N ILE A 152 0.51 -5.48 -8.04
CA ILE A 152 -0.39 -4.58 -7.31
C ILE A 152 0.35 -3.28 -7.06
N PHE A 153 -0.22 -2.17 -7.51
CA PHE A 153 0.35 -0.83 -7.30
C PHE A 153 -0.65 0.06 -6.57
N THR A 154 -0.15 1.01 -5.80
CA THR A 154 -0.94 2.10 -5.23
C THR A 154 -0.38 3.45 -5.64
N TYR A 155 -1.26 4.37 -6.01
CA TYR A 155 -0.96 5.80 -6.14
C TYR A 155 -1.55 6.51 -4.93
N MET A 156 -0.73 7.27 -4.21
CA MET A 156 -1.10 8.02 -3.02
C MET A 156 -0.85 9.51 -3.26
N GLN A 157 -1.92 10.29 -3.43
CA GLN A 157 -1.86 11.75 -3.48
C GLN A 157 -1.63 12.26 -2.06
N LEU A 158 -0.49 12.89 -1.80
CA LEU A 158 -0.11 13.34 -0.45
C LEU A 158 -0.54 14.78 -0.20
N SER A 159 -0.27 15.65 -1.16
CA SER A 159 -0.62 17.08 -1.11
C SER A 159 -1.30 17.50 -2.42
N THR A 160 -1.71 18.76 -2.50
CA THR A 160 -2.21 19.32 -3.77
C THR A 160 -1.14 19.20 -4.85
N ILE A 161 -1.59 18.96 -6.09
CA ILE A 161 -0.73 18.99 -7.26
C ILE A 161 -0.47 20.42 -7.71
N ASP A 162 0.79 20.73 -8.04
CA ASP A 162 1.19 22.07 -8.48
C ASP A 162 0.60 22.45 -9.85
N THR A 163 0.23 21.44 -10.64
CA THR A 163 -0.39 21.58 -11.95
C THR A 163 -1.84 21.10 -11.89
N PHE A 164 -2.79 21.88 -12.41
CA PHE A 164 -4.21 21.48 -12.47
C PHE A 164 -4.50 20.35 -13.48
N GLY A 165 -3.48 19.69 -14.02
CA GLY A 165 -3.57 18.65 -15.02
C GLY A 165 -3.38 17.25 -14.43
N PRO A 166 -3.91 16.21 -15.10
CA PRO A 166 -3.70 14.83 -14.69
C PRO A 166 -2.22 14.41 -14.82
N GLN A 167 -1.73 13.65 -13.84
CA GLN A 167 -0.37 13.10 -13.89
C GLN A 167 -0.30 11.88 -14.80
N LEU A 168 0.84 11.71 -15.46
CA LEU A 168 1.22 10.49 -16.14
C LEU A 168 1.95 9.59 -15.16
N ALA A 169 1.52 8.35 -15.02
CA ALA A 169 2.13 7.36 -14.15
C ALA A 169 2.65 6.17 -14.96
N THR A 170 3.94 5.90 -14.84
CA THR A 170 4.58 4.69 -15.36
C THR A 170 4.68 3.62 -14.27
N PHE A 171 4.60 2.36 -14.68
CA PHE A 171 4.59 1.20 -13.78
C PHE A 171 5.75 0.27 -14.12
N ASP A 172 6.80 0.32 -13.30
CA ASP A 172 8.04 -0.43 -13.53
C ASP A 172 7.96 -1.88 -13.05
N GLY A 173 8.93 -2.69 -13.48
CA GLY A 173 9.11 -4.08 -13.04
C GLY A 173 8.28 -5.14 -13.78
N LEU A 174 7.32 -4.72 -14.61
CA LEU A 174 6.52 -5.59 -15.47
C LEU A 174 7.38 -6.28 -16.56
N ASP A 175 6.88 -7.38 -17.12
CA ASP A 175 7.49 -8.00 -18.30
C ASP A 175 7.12 -7.22 -19.56
N LYS A 176 8.10 -6.85 -20.37
CA LYS A 176 7.89 -5.92 -21.50
C LYS A 176 7.03 -6.52 -22.59
N GLU A 177 7.19 -7.82 -22.85
CA GLU A 177 6.52 -8.53 -23.94
C GLU A 177 5.12 -9.02 -23.54
N SER A 178 4.88 -9.23 -22.24
CA SER A 178 3.58 -9.64 -21.72
C SER A 178 2.52 -8.55 -21.88
N VAL A 179 1.29 -8.98 -22.17
CA VAL A 179 0.10 -8.13 -22.21
C VAL A 179 -0.59 -8.18 -20.85
N TYR A 180 -0.77 -7.04 -20.20
CA TYR A 180 -1.43 -6.94 -18.91
C TYR A 180 -2.80 -6.31 -19.04
N GLN A 181 -3.79 -6.89 -18.37
CA GLN A 181 -4.99 -6.17 -17.98
C GLN A 181 -4.74 -5.46 -16.65
N VAL A 182 -4.94 -4.15 -16.65
CA VAL A 182 -4.95 -3.32 -15.45
C VAL A 182 -6.39 -3.02 -15.09
N THR A 183 -6.72 -3.13 -13.81
CA THR A 183 -8.02 -2.77 -13.26
C THR A 183 -7.82 -1.98 -11.98
N VAL A 184 -8.54 -0.87 -11.84
CA VAL A 184 -8.63 -0.15 -10.56
C VAL A 184 -9.50 -0.96 -9.61
N VAL A 185 -9.01 -1.19 -8.39
CA VAL A 185 -9.79 -1.82 -7.32
C VAL A 185 -10.64 -0.73 -6.67
N GLU A 186 -11.77 -0.42 -7.30
CA GLU A 186 -12.63 0.72 -6.94
C GLU A 186 -13.12 0.67 -5.49
N GLU A 187 -13.32 -0.52 -4.93
CA GLU A 187 -13.80 -0.71 -3.55
C GLU A 187 -12.83 -0.20 -2.47
N LEU A 188 -11.53 -0.08 -2.81
CA LEU A 188 -10.47 0.41 -1.93
C LEU A 188 -9.92 1.77 -2.37
N SER A 189 -10.32 2.24 -3.54
CA SER A 189 -9.81 3.46 -4.14
C SER A 189 -10.70 4.67 -3.81
N SER A 190 -10.17 5.88 -3.98
CA SER A 190 -10.98 7.08 -3.97
C SER A 190 -11.95 7.07 -5.16
N SER A 191 -13.20 7.46 -4.90
CA SER A 191 -14.22 7.68 -5.93
C SER A 191 -14.50 9.17 -6.17
N ASP A 192 -13.75 10.06 -5.52
CA ASP A 192 -13.94 11.50 -5.54
C ASP A 192 -12.75 12.18 -6.20
N PHE A 193 -13.00 12.79 -7.36
CA PHE A 193 -11.99 13.37 -8.24
C PHE A 193 -12.28 14.86 -8.47
N MET A 194 -11.22 15.65 -8.71
CA MET A 194 -11.34 17.09 -8.95
C MET A 194 -11.90 17.44 -10.34
N GLN A 195 -11.76 16.52 -11.28
CA GLN A 195 -12.17 16.68 -12.67
C GLN A 195 -13.60 16.21 -12.93
N LYS A 196 -14.26 16.78 -13.95
CA LYS A 196 -15.62 16.40 -14.34
C LYS A 196 -15.72 15.07 -15.09
N ARG A 197 -14.66 14.67 -15.79
CA ARG A 197 -14.61 13.44 -16.60
C ARG A 197 -13.31 12.70 -16.30
N GLY A 198 -13.43 11.41 -15.99
CA GLY A 198 -12.30 10.51 -15.81
C GLY A 198 -11.51 10.27 -17.09
N PRO A 199 -10.31 9.67 -16.98
CA PRO A 199 -9.56 9.28 -18.15
C PRO A 199 -10.32 8.19 -18.94
N GLY A 200 -10.20 8.20 -20.26
CA GLY A 200 -11.00 7.34 -21.15
C GLY A 200 -10.75 5.84 -20.99
N TRP A 201 -9.69 5.45 -20.30
CA TRP A 201 -9.34 4.06 -20.03
C TRP A 201 -10.03 3.49 -18.77
N TRP A 202 -10.64 4.33 -17.93
CA TRP A 202 -11.19 3.90 -16.64
C TRP A 202 -12.35 2.89 -16.77
N PRO A 203 -12.48 1.88 -15.87
CA PRO A 203 -11.54 1.51 -14.79
C PRO A 203 -10.49 0.49 -15.22
N THR A 204 -10.49 0.07 -16.49
CA THR A 204 -9.66 -1.03 -16.97
C THR A 204 -9.13 -0.84 -18.38
N VAL A 205 -7.88 -1.21 -18.58
CA VAL A 205 -7.21 -1.14 -19.87
C VAL A 205 -6.26 -2.31 -20.04
N THR A 206 -6.04 -2.72 -21.29
CA THR A 206 -5.11 -3.79 -21.63
C THR A 206 -4.04 -3.22 -22.55
N MET A 207 -2.78 -3.30 -22.12
CA MET A 207 -1.61 -2.87 -22.90
C MET A 207 -0.43 -3.81 -22.59
N THR A 208 0.67 -3.66 -23.33
CA THR A 208 1.92 -4.38 -23.01
C THR A 208 2.56 -3.82 -21.75
N GLY A 209 3.37 -4.64 -21.06
CA GLY A 209 4.18 -4.15 -19.95
C GLY A 209 5.13 -3.04 -20.38
N ASP A 210 5.64 -3.09 -21.63
CA ASP A 210 6.47 -2.03 -22.19
C ASP A 210 5.73 -0.68 -22.29
N HIS A 211 4.45 -0.69 -22.67
CA HIS A 211 3.61 0.52 -22.67
C HIS A 211 3.45 1.08 -21.26
N PHE A 212 3.15 0.23 -20.27
CA PHE A 212 3.01 0.69 -18.89
C PHE A 212 4.30 1.24 -18.29
N ALA A 213 5.46 0.69 -18.67
CA ALA A 213 6.76 1.15 -18.20
C ALA A 213 7.22 2.47 -18.84
N HIS A 214 6.95 2.71 -20.13
CA HIS A 214 7.54 3.87 -20.84
C HIS A 214 6.52 4.93 -21.31
N ILE A 215 5.25 4.55 -21.47
CA ILE A 215 4.17 5.49 -21.86
C ILE A 215 3.27 5.77 -20.65
N GLY A 216 2.93 4.75 -19.87
CA GLY A 216 2.18 4.89 -18.63
C GLY A 216 0.68 5.14 -18.84
N LEU A 217 0.01 5.53 -17.76
CA LEU A 217 -1.41 5.89 -17.73
C LEU A 217 -1.60 7.30 -17.21
N GLN A 218 -2.48 8.04 -17.87
CA GLN A 218 -2.98 9.30 -17.34
C GLN A 218 -3.91 9.01 -16.16
N LEU A 219 -3.50 9.41 -14.95
CA LEU A 219 -4.27 9.21 -13.73
C LEU A 219 -5.38 10.25 -13.59
N PRO A 220 -6.48 9.94 -12.89
CA PRO A 220 -7.45 10.95 -12.52
C PRO A 220 -6.84 11.95 -11.50
N VAL A 221 -7.25 13.21 -11.57
CA VAL A 221 -6.84 14.25 -10.62
C VAL A 221 -7.55 14.01 -9.28
N LEU A 222 -6.77 13.57 -8.30
CA LEU A 222 -7.21 13.23 -6.95
C LEU A 222 -7.12 14.44 -6.01
N LYS A 223 -7.95 14.40 -4.96
CA LYS A 223 -7.82 15.33 -3.82
C LYS A 223 -6.56 14.96 -3.02
N PRO A 224 -5.95 15.91 -2.28
CA PRO A 224 -4.94 15.57 -1.29
C PRO A 224 -5.44 14.49 -0.33
N GLU A 225 -4.52 13.63 0.14
CA GLU A 225 -4.81 12.56 1.10
C GLU A 225 -5.85 11.55 0.59
N SER A 226 -5.72 11.18 -0.69
CA SER A 226 -6.51 10.14 -1.34
C SER A 226 -5.63 9.27 -2.25
N GLY A 227 -6.14 8.13 -2.70
CA GLY A 227 -5.34 7.21 -3.49
C GLY A 227 -6.14 6.23 -4.33
N LEU A 228 -5.41 5.45 -5.12
CA LEU A 228 -5.93 4.44 -6.04
C LEU A 228 -5.13 3.15 -5.89
N LEU A 229 -5.81 2.01 -5.99
CA LEU A 229 -5.19 0.70 -6.06
C LEU A 229 -5.38 0.11 -7.45
N PHE A 230 -4.30 -0.40 -8.03
CA PHE A 230 -4.28 -1.01 -9.35
C PHE A 230 -3.91 -2.49 -9.22
N HIS A 231 -4.66 -3.35 -9.91
CA HIS A 231 -4.35 -4.76 -10.06
C HIS A 231 -4.01 -5.07 -11.51
N PHE A 232 -2.81 -5.61 -11.74
CA PHE A 232 -2.30 -6.02 -13.03
C PHE A 232 -2.32 -7.55 -13.12
N ARG A 233 -2.82 -8.09 -14.23
CA ARG A 233 -2.75 -9.53 -14.55
C ARG A 233 -2.30 -9.74 -15.99
N ALA A 234 -1.29 -10.56 -16.20
CA ALA A 234 -0.90 -11.00 -17.53
C ALA A 234 -2.03 -11.83 -18.17
N LYS A 235 -2.28 -11.61 -19.46
CA LYS A 235 -3.24 -12.35 -20.28
C LYS A 235 -2.61 -13.56 -20.94
#